data_AF-A0A931QCJ9-F1
#
_entry.id   AF-A0A931QCJ9-F1
#
_cell.length_a   1.000
_cell.length_b   1.000
_cell.length_c   1.000
_cell.angle_alpha   90.00
_cell.angle_beta   90.00
_cell.angle_gamma   90.00
#
_symmetry.space_group_name_H-M   'P 1'
#
loop_
_entity.id
_entity.type
_entity.pdbx_description
1 polymer ?
#
loop_
_entity_poly.entity_id
_entity_poly.type
_entity_poly.pdbx_seq_one_letter_code
_entity_poly.pdbx_strand_id
1 'polypeptide(L)'
;MPKHRRSRSSGPGLRLVLVMVLVIAALGIGYAIGNNTDDDGQDVSSGSTSSTIPTSSPSTSLPSADIATAVWPFVDSDTRYTDPVEAARGFATEFVGFTNPTVGAFQEGDSRSGEVEIRTKISTITTVFVRLMSDDTWWVLGSATANIVVDEPATDDIVTSPLSLSGQARAYEGTVNVEVRQDGSNEPIGEGFVTGSGGADLGPSKGENTFSKPTQSHGSLVFVTYSAEDGRINEAGVMRIRFR
;
A
#
# COMPACT_ATOMS: atom_id res chain seq x y z
N MET A 1 37.65 52.40 -5.60
CA MET A 1 36.77 53.13 -4.66
C MET A 1 35.37 53.27 -5.27
N PRO A 2 34.30 53.20 -4.45
CA PRO A 2 33.08 52.43 -4.77
C PRO A 2 31.79 53.27 -4.85
N LYS A 3 30.67 52.70 -5.34
CA LYS A 3 29.35 52.84 -4.68
C LYS A 3 28.29 51.82 -5.13
N HIS A 4 27.73 51.18 -4.10
CA HIS A 4 26.61 50.23 -4.01
C HIS A 4 25.24 50.75 -4.46
N ARG A 5 24.37 49.83 -4.91
CA ARG A 5 23.04 49.53 -4.28
C ARG A 5 22.41 48.25 -4.89
N ARG A 6 22.35 47.15 -4.13
CA ARG A 6 21.16 46.53 -3.47
C ARG A 6 20.05 46.11 -4.45
N SER A 7 19.92 44.80 -4.73
CA SER A 7 19.14 43.79 -3.98
C SER A 7 17.67 43.71 -4.38
N ARG A 8 17.28 42.59 -4.98
CA ARG A 8 16.00 41.93 -4.68
C ARG A 8 16.15 40.43 -4.90
N SER A 9 16.18 39.70 -3.79
CA SER A 9 15.94 38.27 -3.74
C SER A 9 14.49 37.99 -4.15
N SER A 10 14.29 37.09 -5.10
CA SER A 10 13.03 36.34 -5.20
C SER A 10 13.38 34.90 -4.84
N GLY A 11 12.85 34.43 -3.71
CA GLY A 11 13.11 33.10 -3.18
C GLY A 11 12.56 31.99 -4.08
N PRO A 12 13.02 30.74 -3.87
CA PRO A 12 12.45 29.60 -4.57
C PRO A 12 11.02 29.39 -4.10
N GLY A 13 10.07 29.57 -5.02
CA GLY A 13 8.68 29.22 -4.81
C GLY A 13 8.58 27.72 -4.57
N LEU A 14 8.18 27.36 -3.35
CA LEU A 14 7.76 26.03 -2.95
C LEU A 14 6.59 25.63 -3.88
N ARG A 15 6.86 24.83 -4.91
CA ARG A 15 5.82 24.22 -5.72
C ARG A 15 5.30 23.00 -4.96
N LEU A 16 4.26 23.23 -4.17
CA LEU A 16 3.41 22.18 -3.60
C LEU A 16 2.76 21.44 -4.78
N VAL A 17 3.24 20.23 -5.09
CA VAL A 17 2.57 19.33 -6.03
C VAL A 17 1.48 18.63 -5.23
N LEU A 18 0.24 19.10 -5.41
CA LEU A 18 -0.95 18.50 -4.81
C LEU A 18 -1.25 17.19 -5.56
N VAL A 19 -1.00 16.05 -4.94
CA VAL A 19 -1.46 14.75 -5.46
C VAL A 19 -2.96 14.66 -5.14
N MET A 20 -3.79 14.57 -6.19
CA MET A 20 -5.24 14.61 -6.05
C MET A 20 -5.77 13.22 -5.69
N VAL A 21 -6.33 13.06 -4.49
CA VAL A 21 -6.97 11.82 -4.03
C VAL A 21 -8.46 11.84 -4.39
N LEU A 22 -8.93 10.76 -5.00
CA LEU A 22 -10.32 10.53 -5.43
C LEU A 22 -11.20 10.13 -4.22
N VAL A 23 -12.32 10.85 -4.03
CA VAL A 23 -13.31 10.61 -2.96
C VAL A 23 -14.32 9.54 -3.40
N ILE A 24 -14.42 8.43 -2.66
CA ILE A 24 -15.52 7.46 -2.80
C ILE A 24 -16.58 7.75 -1.73
N ALA A 25 -17.77 8.18 -2.18
CA ALA A 25 -18.93 8.40 -1.34
C ALA A 25 -19.67 7.07 -1.06
N ALA A 26 -19.83 6.70 0.21
CA ALA A 26 -20.68 5.60 0.62
C ALA A 26 -22.09 6.09 0.98
N LEU A 27 -23.08 5.63 0.23
CA LEU A 27 -24.51 5.73 0.53
C LEU A 27 -24.88 4.71 1.61
N GLY A 28 -25.59 5.17 2.65
CA GLY A 28 -26.10 4.32 3.72
C GLY A 28 -27.36 3.55 3.37
N ILE A 29 -27.77 2.65 4.27
CA ILE A 29 -29.14 2.22 4.60
C ILE A 29 -29.08 1.61 6.01
N GLY A 30 -29.99 2.04 6.90
CA GLY A 30 -30.18 1.44 8.22
C GLY A 30 -31.38 0.49 8.27
N TYR A 31 -31.51 -0.28 9.35
CA TYR A 31 -32.81 -0.66 9.93
C TYR A 31 -32.64 -1.18 11.37
N ALA A 32 -33.70 -1.05 12.17
CA ALA A 32 -33.73 -1.19 13.62
C ALA A 32 -34.70 -2.30 14.10
N ILE A 33 -34.55 -2.63 15.40
CA ILE A 33 -35.53 -3.21 16.36
C ILE A 33 -35.74 -4.74 16.37
N GLY A 34 -35.68 -5.31 17.59
CA GLY A 34 -36.40 -6.53 17.96
C GLY A 34 -36.01 -7.12 19.33
N ASN A 35 -36.66 -6.66 20.41
CA ASN A 35 -36.68 -7.35 21.72
C ASN A 35 -37.35 -8.73 21.60
N ASN A 36 -36.89 -9.73 22.36
CA ASN A 36 -37.83 -10.68 22.96
C ASN A 36 -37.31 -11.35 24.24
N THR A 37 -38.30 -11.60 25.09
CA THR A 37 -38.35 -11.96 26.50
C THR A 37 -37.90 -13.39 26.82
N ASP A 38 -37.55 -13.57 28.10
CA ASP A 38 -37.22 -14.81 28.83
C ASP A 38 -38.21 -15.97 28.65
N ASP A 39 -37.70 -17.20 28.74
CA ASP A 39 -38.46 -18.39 29.18
C ASP A 39 -37.53 -19.35 29.95
N ASP A 40 -37.75 -19.45 31.26
CA ASP A 40 -37.08 -20.40 32.17
C ASP A 40 -37.90 -21.70 32.23
N GLY A 41 -37.31 -22.81 31.79
CA GLY A 41 -37.91 -24.14 31.91
C GLY A 41 -36.87 -25.25 31.92
N GLN A 42 -36.49 -25.70 33.11
CA GLN A 42 -35.72 -26.93 33.33
C GLN A 42 -36.59 -28.18 33.08
N ASP A 43 -36.03 -29.19 32.41
CA ASP A 43 -36.17 -30.59 32.86
C ASP A 43 -34.99 -31.45 32.36
N VAL A 44 -34.69 -32.48 33.16
CA VAL A 44 -33.47 -33.27 33.23
C VAL A 44 -33.59 -34.54 32.38
N SER A 45 -32.53 -34.90 31.63
CA SER A 45 -32.35 -36.30 31.18
C SER A 45 -30.87 -36.63 30.95
N SER A 46 -30.41 -37.67 31.65
CA SER A 46 -29.07 -38.24 31.53
C SER A 46 -29.01 -39.18 30.33
N GLY A 47 -28.17 -38.85 29.35
CA GLY A 47 -27.75 -39.75 28.27
C GLY A 47 -26.23 -39.72 28.15
N SER A 48 -25.59 -40.87 28.34
CA SER A 48 -24.15 -41.02 28.06
C SER A 48 -23.93 -41.08 26.56
N THR A 49 -23.32 -40.04 26.00
CA THR A 49 -22.71 -40.07 24.67
C THR A 49 -21.32 -39.46 24.78
N SER A 50 -20.30 -40.30 24.58
CA SER A 50 -18.93 -39.85 24.35
C SER A 50 -18.93 -39.10 23.02
N SER A 51 -19.09 -37.78 23.07
CA SER A 51 -19.09 -36.90 21.91
C SER A 51 -17.64 -36.49 21.63
N THR A 52 -17.06 -37.06 20.57
CA THR A 52 -15.84 -36.51 19.98
C THR A 52 -16.18 -35.10 19.51
N ILE A 53 -15.62 -34.08 20.18
CA ILE A 53 -15.78 -32.69 19.77
C ILE A 53 -15.23 -32.61 18.34
N PRO A 54 -16.01 -32.25 17.32
CA PRO A 54 -15.41 -31.93 16.04
C PRO A 54 -14.48 -30.75 16.28
N THR A 55 -13.18 -30.93 16.02
CA THR A 55 -12.26 -29.81 15.86
C THR A 55 -12.86 -28.93 14.77
N SER A 56 -13.44 -27.81 15.17
CA SER A 56 -13.95 -26.80 14.25
C SER A 56 -12.75 -26.25 13.49
N SER A 57 -12.61 -26.64 12.23
CA SER A 57 -11.72 -25.95 11.30
C SER A 57 -12.08 -24.46 11.34
N PRO A 58 -11.09 -23.55 11.41
CA PRO A 58 -11.39 -22.13 11.33
C PRO A 58 -12.13 -21.88 10.01
N SER A 59 -13.32 -21.30 10.11
CA SER A 59 -14.03 -20.79 8.96
C SER A 59 -13.39 -19.46 8.61
N THR A 60 -12.54 -19.43 7.58
CA THR A 60 -12.04 -18.17 7.02
C THR A 60 -13.24 -17.46 6.39
N SER A 61 -13.85 -16.53 7.13
CA SER A 61 -14.81 -15.61 6.56
C SER A 61 -14.08 -14.74 5.53
N LEU A 62 -14.69 -14.54 4.36
CA LEU A 62 -14.14 -13.62 3.37
C LEU A 62 -13.95 -12.24 4.01
N PRO A 63 -12.84 -11.54 3.71
CA PRO A 63 -12.63 -10.18 4.18
C PRO A 63 -13.74 -9.27 3.66
N SER A 64 -14.04 -8.22 4.42
CA SER A 64 -14.88 -7.14 3.95
C SER A 64 -14.27 -6.48 2.71
N ALA A 65 -15.13 -5.91 1.85
CA ALA A 65 -14.71 -5.35 0.57
C ALA A 65 -13.73 -4.17 0.72
N ASP A 66 -13.76 -3.45 1.85
CA ASP A 66 -12.79 -2.39 2.15
C ASP A 66 -11.40 -2.96 2.42
N ILE A 67 -11.30 -4.05 3.19
CA ILE A 67 -10.02 -4.71 3.52
C ILE A 67 -9.36 -5.32 2.26
N ALA A 68 -10.15 -5.79 1.29
CA ALA A 68 -9.61 -6.33 0.04
C ALA A 68 -8.78 -5.31 -0.78
N THR A 69 -8.98 -4.00 -0.55
CA THR A 69 -8.21 -2.92 -1.19
C THR A 69 -6.85 -2.66 -0.54
N ALA A 70 -6.59 -3.23 0.64
CA ALA A 70 -5.34 -3.02 1.35
C ALA A 70 -4.19 -3.85 0.75
N VAL A 71 -3.00 -3.26 0.76
CA VAL A 71 -1.74 -3.92 0.39
C VAL A 71 -1.08 -4.57 1.61
N TRP A 72 -1.16 -3.92 2.77
CA TRP A 72 -0.51 -4.36 4.00
C TRP A 72 -1.30 -3.95 5.24
N PRO A 73 -1.31 -4.73 6.33
CA PRO A 73 -0.85 -6.12 6.43
C PRO A 73 -1.57 -7.04 5.45
N PHE A 74 -1.08 -8.26 5.24
CA PHE A 74 -1.85 -9.23 4.45
C PHE A 74 -3.12 -9.62 5.21
N VAL A 75 -4.22 -9.73 4.48
CA VAL A 75 -5.54 -10.09 5.05
C VAL A 75 -5.46 -11.36 5.89
N ASP A 76 -4.79 -12.38 5.34
CA ASP A 76 -4.65 -13.70 5.95
C ASP A 76 -3.56 -13.78 7.03
N SER A 77 -2.90 -12.66 7.34
CA SER A 77 -1.94 -12.58 8.45
C SER A 77 -2.61 -12.12 9.74
N ASP A 78 -2.02 -12.48 10.89
CA ASP A 78 -2.48 -12.04 12.22
C ASP A 78 -2.06 -10.60 12.56
N THR A 79 -1.25 -9.95 11.72
CA THR A 79 -0.70 -8.61 11.97
C THR A 79 -1.80 -7.56 11.86
N ARG A 80 -2.00 -6.74 12.89
CA ARG A 80 -2.92 -5.60 12.88
C ARG A 80 -2.32 -4.42 13.63
N TYR A 81 -2.56 -3.22 13.14
CA TYR A 81 -1.97 -2.00 13.70
C TYR A 81 -3.04 -1.10 14.32
N THR A 82 -2.79 -0.65 15.54
CA THR A 82 -3.63 0.36 16.21
C THR A 82 -3.11 1.79 15.99
N ASP A 83 -1.93 1.93 15.39
CA ASP A 83 -1.27 3.20 15.10
C ASP A 83 -0.90 3.28 13.59
N PRO A 84 -1.24 4.38 12.89
CA PRO A 84 -0.97 4.53 11.46
C PRO A 84 0.53 4.59 11.12
N VAL A 85 1.34 5.17 12.01
CA VAL A 85 2.80 5.29 11.84
C VAL A 85 3.46 3.92 11.94
N GLU A 86 3.00 3.07 12.86
CA GLU A 86 3.49 1.70 12.96
C GLU A 86 3.04 0.82 11.78
N ALA A 87 1.83 1.03 11.24
CA ALA A 87 1.41 0.37 9.99
C ALA A 87 2.33 0.74 8.82
N ALA A 88 2.64 2.04 8.67
CA ALA A 88 3.54 2.53 7.65
C ALA A 88 4.99 2.04 7.84
N ARG A 89 5.46 1.94 9.09
CA ARG A 89 6.76 1.36 9.44
C ARG A 89 6.84 -0.11 9.04
N GLY A 90 5.86 -0.91 9.46
CA GLY A 90 5.82 -2.34 9.14
C GLY A 90 5.78 -2.57 7.63
N PHE A 91 4.96 -1.80 6.91
CA PHE A 91 4.97 -1.82 5.44
C PHE A 91 6.35 -1.47 4.86
N ALA A 92 6.98 -0.41 5.34
CA ALA A 92 8.29 0.02 4.87
C ALA A 92 9.38 -1.05 5.08
N THR A 93 9.43 -1.68 6.24
CA THR A 93 10.52 -2.61 6.60
C THR A 93 10.24 -4.06 6.23
N GLU A 94 9.00 -4.52 6.36
CA GLU A 94 8.64 -5.94 6.19
C GLU A 94 8.11 -6.23 4.79
N PHE A 95 7.25 -5.35 4.25
CA PHE A 95 6.73 -5.50 2.90
C PHE A 95 7.73 -4.97 1.87
N VAL A 96 8.06 -3.68 1.88
CA VAL A 96 8.95 -3.08 0.87
C VAL A 96 10.40 -3.55 1.04
N GLY A 97 10.90 -3.65 2.28
CA GLY A 97 12.28 -4.05 2.56
C GLY A 97 13.26 -2.88 2.76
N PHE A 98 12.77 -1.69 3.10
CA PHE A 98 13.65 -0.58 3.49
C PHE A 98 14.49 -0.93 4.71
N THR A 99 15.79 -0.64 4.64
CA THR A 99 16.71 -0.85 5.77
C THR A 99 16.79 0.40 6.64
N ASN A 100 16.39 0.28 7.91
CA ASN A 100 16.44 1.35 8.92
C ASN A 100 15.89 2.72 8.44
N PRO A 101 14.66 2.76 7.89
CA PRO A 101 14.09 4.02 7.41
C PRO A 101 13.77 4.98 8.57
N THR A 102 13.87 6.27 8.29
CA THR A 102 13.26 7.31 9.12
C THR A 102 11.78 7.41 8.78
N VAL A 103 10.94 7.26 9.80
CA VAL A 103 9.48 7.33 9.67
C VAL A 103 9.02 8.70 10.17
N GLY A 104 8.27 9.42 9.33
CA GLY A 104 7.71 10.72 9.65
C GLY A 104 6.49 10.64 10.58
N ALA A 105 5.95 11.81 10.91
CA ALA A 105 4.68 11.90 11.62
C ALA A 105 3.51 11.56 10.67
N PHE A 106 2.40 11.11 11.27
CA PHE A 106 1.13 10.97 10.57
C PHE A 106 0.60 12.34 10.13
N GLN A 107 0.25 12.45 8.84
CA GLN A 107 -0.40 13.59 8.24
C GLN A 107 -1.85 13.21 7.94
N GLU A 108 -2.78 13.75 8.72
CA GLU A 108 -4.20 13.43 8.59
C GLU A 108 -4.76 13.90 7.23
N GLY A 109 -5.48 13.00 6.57
CA GLY A 109 -6.25 13.28 5.37
C GLY A 109 -7.73 13.46 5.71
N ASP A 110 -8.51 12.39 5.60
CA ASP A 110 -9.87 12.33 6.14
C ASP A 110 -9.89 11.71 7.55
N SER A 111 -11.05 11.67 8.21
CA SER A 111 -11.22 11.13 9.58
C SER A 111 -10.75 9.68 9.79
N ARG A 112 -10.50 8.95 8.70
CA ARG A 112 -10.09 7.55 8.64
C ARG A 112 -8.88 7.34 7.75
N SER A 113 -8.22 8.38 7.27
CA SER A 113 -7.07 8.23 6.37
C SER A 113 -6.00 9.27 6.60
N GLY A 114 -4.82 8.99 6.07
CA GLY A 114 -3.75 9.96 6.02
C GLY A 114 -2.50 9.38 5.40
N GLU A 115 -1.41 10.08 5.61
CA GLU A 115 -0.14 9.81 4.96
C GLU A 115 0.98 9.76 5.99
N VAL A 116 1.97 8.90 5.74
CA VAL A 116 3.21 8.84 6.53
C VAL A 116 4.38 8.86 5.56
N GLU A 117 5.28 9.81 5.76
CA GLU A 117 6.49 9.90 4.95
C GLU A 117 7.57 8.95 5.44
N ILE A 118 8.19 8.23 4.52
CA ILE A 118 9.31 7.32 4.76
C ILE A 118 10.53 7.83 4.01
N ARG A 119 11.67 7.91 4.72
CA ARG A 119 12.95 8.37 4.16
C ARG A 119 14.07 7.38 4.48
N THR A 120 14.79 6.93 3.46
CA THR A 120 16.03 6.14 3.59
C THR A 120 17.28 7.01 3.54
N LYS A 121 17.20 8.12 2.78
CA LYS A 121 18.21 9.19 2.68
C LYS A 121 17.51 10.56 2.72
N ILE A 122 18.27 11.64 2.89
CA ILE A 122 17.73 13.00 3.12
C ILE A 122 16.85 13.51 1.97
N SER A 123 17.08 13.06 0.72
CA SER A 123 16.47 13.68 -0.47
C SER A 123 15.23 12.96 -1.03
N THR A 124 14.97 11.72 -0.64
CA THR A 124 13.93 10.91 -1.30
C THR A 124 12.86 10.51 -0.30
N ILE A 125 11.61 10.75 -0.69
CA ILE A 125 10.43 10.54 0.16
C ILE A 125 9.54 9.53 -0.54
N THR A 126 9.23 8.45 0.18
CA THR A 126 8.11 7.58 -0.12
C THR A 126 6.96 7.98 0.78
N THR A 127 5.85 8.40 0.20
CA THR A 127 4.61 8.72 0.91
C THR A 127 3.75 7.46 0.98
N VAL A 128 3.50 6.96 2.19
CA VAL A 128 2.68 5.77 2.44
C VAL A 128 1.25 6.21 2.75
N PHE A 129 0.28 5.64 2.04
CA PHE A 129 -1.14 5.94 2.23
C PHE A 129 -1.74 4.95 3.22
N VAL A 130 -2.28 5.45 4.34
CA VAL A 130 -2.87 4.62 5.40
C VAL A 130 -4.35 4.91 5.57
N ARG A 131 -5.11 3.87 5.94
CA ARG A 131 -6.55 3.95 6.20
C ARG A 131 -6.97 3.06 7.37
N LEU A 132 -7.81 3.62 8.23
CA LEU A 132 -8.52 2.90 9.28
C LEU A 132 -9.70 2.14 8.64
N MET A 133 -9.68 0.81 8.71
CA MET A 133 -10.69 -0.06 8.09
C MET A 133 -11.84 -0.40 9.04
N SER A 134 -12.84 -1.13 8.54
CA SER A 134 -14.04 -1.51 9.30
C SER A 134 -13.78 -2.36 10.54
N ASP A 135 -12.58 -2.93 10.69
CA ASP A 135 -12.13 -3.64 11.89
C ASP A 135 -11.42 -2.74 12.92
N ASP A 136 -11.49 -1.42 12.75
CA ASP A 136 -10.83 -0.41 13.58
C ASP A 136 -9.30 -0.55 13.66
N THR A 137 -8.68 -1.12 12.62
CA THR A 137 -7.23 -1.22 12.49
C THR A 137 -6.70 -0.45 11.27
N TRP A 138 -5.44 -0.06 11.31
CA TRP A 138 -4.77 0.70 10.25
C TRP A 138 -4.14 -0.22 9.22
N TRP A 139 -4.44 0.08 7.96
CA TRP A 139 -3.94 -0.64 6.79
C TRP A 139 -3.27 0.34 5.83
N VAL A 140 -2.33 -0.17 5.04
CA VAL A 140 -1.67 0.55 3.96
C VAL A 140 -2.35 0.23 2.64
N LEU A 141 -2.73 1.25 1.89
CA LEU A 141 -3.35 1.13 0.57
C LEU A 141 -2.31 1.09 -0.56
N GLY A 142 -1.11 1.59 -0.29
CA GLY A 142 -0.02 1.70 -1.25
C GLY A 142 0.96 2.80 -0.85
N SER A 143 1.84 3.16 -1.78
CA SER A 143 2.75 4.28 -1.58
C SER A 143 3.13 4.93 -2.90
N ALA A 144 3.57 6.19 -2.84
CA ALA A 144 4.01 6.95 -4.00
C ALA A 144 5.32 7.69 -3.73
N THR A 145 5.97 8.10 -4.82
CA THR A 145 7.17 8.95 -4.78
C THR A 145 7.02 10.04 -5.84
N ALA A 146 7.78 11.13 -5.69
CA ALA A 146 7.82 12.17 -6.72
C ALA A 146 8.55 11.74 -8.01
N ASN A 147 9.26 10.61 -7.98
CA ASN A 147 10.15 10.17 -9.06
C ASN A 147 9.58 9.02 -9.88
N ILE A 148 8.47 8.43 -9.47
CA ILE A 148 7.82 7.29 -10.12
C ILE A 148 6.33 7.61 -10.21
N VAL A 149 5.86 7.82 -11.44
CA VAL A 149 4.45 8.04 -11.78
C VAL A 149 4.03 6.88 -12.67
N VAL A 150 2.98 6.16 -12.27
CA VAL A 150 2.44 5.03 -13.02
C VAL A 150 1.14 5.46 -13.68
N ASP A 151 1.07 5.33 -14.99
CA ASP A 151 -0.13 5.62 -15.79
C ASP A 151 -0.88 4.32 -16.15
N GLU A 152 -0.14 3.24 -16.42
CA GLU A 152 -0.71 1.92 -16.73
C GLU A 152 0.11 0.80 -16.03
N PRO A 153 -0.55 -0.12 -15.32
CA PRO A 153 -1.99 -0.15 -15.01
C PRO A 153 -2.39 0.92 -13.97
N ALA A 154 -3.69 1.18 -13.85
CA ALA A 154 -4.24 1.95 -12.74
C ALA A 154 -4.40 1.08 -11.48
N THR A 155 -4.55 1.72 -10.32
CA THR A 155 -4.82 1.01 -9.06
C THR A 155 -6.11 0.19 -9.18
N ASP A 156 -6.06 -1.05 -8.67
CA ASP A 156 -7.15 -2.04 -8.70
C ASP A 156 -7.55 -2.58 -10.10
N ASP A 157 -6.77 -2.27 -11.14
CA ASP A 157 -6.95 -2.89 -12.45
C ASP A 157 -6.77 -4.41 -12.39
N ILE A 158 -7.50 -5.10 -13.25
CA ILE A 158 -7.35 -6.54 -13.47
C ILE A 158 -6.24 -6.75 -14.50
N VAL A 159 -5.15 -7.41 -14.09
CA VAL A 159 -3.97 -7.63 -14.93
C VAL A 159 -3.83 -9.09 -15.36
N THR A 160 -3.20 -9.28 -16.51
CA THR A 160 -2.81 -10.58 -17.07
C THR A 160 -1.32 -10.58 -17.42
N SER A 161 -0.73 -11.76 -17.54
CA SER A 161 0.66 -11.93 -18.00
C SER A 161 0.67 -12.16 -19.52
N PRO A 162 1.52 -11.45 -20.30
CA PRO A 162 2.42 -10.38 -19.86
C PRO A 162 1.67 -9.07 -19.54
N LEU A 163 2.19 -8.32 -18.56
CA LEU A 163 1.66 -7.03 -18.12
C LEU A 163 2.45 -5.88 -18.74
N SER A 164 1.76 -5.03 -19.50
CA SER A 164 2.29 -3.75 -19.99
C SER A 164 2.39 -2.74 -18.86
N LEU A 165 3.50 -1.99 -18.82
CA LEU A 165 3.75 -0.94 -17.85
C LEU A 165 4.06 0.37 -18.57
N SER A 166 3.44 1.47 -18.14
CA SER A 166 3.77 2.80 -18.65
C SER A 166 3.57 3.91 -17.61
N GLY A 167 4.28 5.02 -17.82
CA GLY A 167 4.20 6.17 -16.93
C GLY A 167 5.34 7.16 -17.14
N GLN A 168 5.80 7.76 -16.05
CA GLN A 168 6.99 8.60 -16.03
C GLN A 168 7.89 8.21 -14.86
N ALA A 169 9.20 8.17 -15.10
CA ALA A 169 10.15 7.88 -14.05
C ALA A 169 11.43 8.73 -14.17
N ARG A 170 12.04 8.97 -13.01
CA ARG A 170 13.38 9.53 -12.87
C ARG A 170 14.16 8.66 -11.88
N ALA A 171 15.19 8.00 -12.34
CA ALA A 171 16.01 7.13 -11.51
C ALA A 171 17.48 7.25 -11.91
N TYR A 172 18.39 6.76 -11.07
CA TYR A 172 19.78 6.58 -11.50
C TYR A 172 19.80 5.65 -12.73
N GLU A 173 20.45 6.09 -13.81
CA GLU A 173 20.46 5.41 -15.12
C GLU A 173 19.07 5.19 -15.76
N GLY A 174 18.01 5.78 -15.19
CA GLY A 174 16.63 5.65 -15.66
C GLY A 174 15.95 4.33 -15.30
N THR A 175 16.60 3.44 -14.54
CA THR A 175 16.03 2.12 -14.24
C THR A 175 15.16 2.14 -12.98
N VAL A 176 13.91 1.71 -13.13
CA VAL A 176 13.02 1.39 -12.01
C VAL A 176 12.70 -0.10 -12.09
N ASN A 177 13.02 -0.85 -11.05
CA ASN A 177 12.71 -2.28 -10.99
C ASN A 177 11.25 -2.45 -10.59
N VAL A 178 10.62 -3.48 -11.13
CA VAL A 178 9.21 -3.76 -10.92
C VAL A 178 9.04 -5.20 -10.51
N GLU A 179 8.38 -5.40 -9.39
CA GLU A 179 7.99 -6.70 -8.89
C GLU A 179 6.47 -6.84 -8.91
N VAL A 180 6.00 -7.99 -9.37
CA VAL A 180 4.61 -8.42 -9.22
C VAL A 180 4.57 -9.34 -8.01
N ARG A 181 3.88 -8.91 -6.95
CA ARG A 181 3.68 -9.69 -5.73
C ARG A 181 2.20 -10.05 -5.61
N GLN A 182 1.92 -11.20 -5.04
CA GLN A 182 0.57 -11.63 -4.70
C GLN A 182 0.35 -11.58 -3.19
N ASP A 183 -0.90 -11.53 -2.76
CA ASP A 183 -1.22 -11.48 -1.33
C ASP A 183 -0.69 -12.68 -0.54
N GLY A 184 -0.37 -12.44 0.73
CA GLY A 184 0.16 -13.45 1.63
C GLY A 184 1.62 -13.82 1.40
N SER A 185 2.31 -13.17 0.44
CA SER A 185 3.73 -13.41 0.16
C SER A 185 4.45 -12.13 -0.24
N ASN A 186 5.63 -11.91 0.33
CA ASN A 186 6.55 -10.86 -0.14
C ASN A 186 7.43 -11.33 -1.30
N GLU A 187 7.49 -12.64 -1.57
CA GLU A 187 8.22 -13.19 -2.71
C GLU A 187 7.53 -12.79 -4.02
N PRO A 188 8.25 -12.21 -5.00
CA PRO A 188 7.68 -11.84 -6.28
C PRO A 188 7.34 -13.08 -7.12
N ILE A 189 6.21 -13.01 -7.83
CA ILE A 189 5.80 -13.99 -8.84
C ILE A 189 6.20 -13.57 -10.27
N GLY A 190 6.72 -12.34 -10.41
CA GLY A 190 7.30 -11.81 -11.64
C GLY A 190 8.19 -10.61 -11.33
N GLU A 191 9.26 -10.47 -12.09
CA GLU A 191 10.24 -9.39 -11.96
C GLU A 191 10.53 -8.80 -13.34
N GLY A 192 10.75 -7.49 -13.37
CA GLY A 192 11.07 -6.76 -14.58
C GLY A 192 11.55 -5.36 -14.24
N PHE A 193 11.55 -4.49 -15.24
CA PHE A 193 11.91 -3.09 -15.05
C PHE A 193 11.23 -2.21 -16.10
N VAL A 194 11.13 -0.92 -15.80
CA VAL A 194 10.85 0.12 -16.78
C VAL A 194 12.05 1.05 -16.90
N THR A 195 12.23 1.62 -18.10
CA THR A 195 13.28 2.61 -18.35
C THR A 195 12.66 3.98 -18.51
N GLY A 196 12.90 4.87 -17.55
CA GLY A 196 12.56 6.29 -17.58
C GLY A 196 13.79 7.18 -17.83
N SER A 197 13.77 8.38 -17.26
CA SER A 197 14.87 9.35 -17.37
C SER A 197 15.99 9.09 -16.38
N GLY A 198 17.24 9.10 -16.87
CA GLY A 198 18.45 9.18 -16.04
C GLY A 198 18.87 10.62 -15.70
N GLY A 199 18.09 11.62 -16.14
CA GLY A 199 18.39 13.05 -16.00
C GLY A 199 17.77 13.71 -14.77
N ALA A 200 17.77 15.05 -14.79
CA ALA A 200 17.21 15.86 -13.70
C ALA A 200 15.66 15.83 -13.67
N ASP A 201 15.03 15.65 -14.83
CA ASP A 201 13.58 15.68 -14.99
C ASP A 201 13.00 14.28 -15.15
N LEU A 202 11.70 14.12 -14.82
CA LEU A 202 10.92 12.95 -15.18
C LEU A 202 10.92 12.74 -16.69
N GLY A 203 11.04 11.50 -17.13
CA GLY A 203 10.90 11.11 -18.54
C GLY A 203 9.90 9.97 -18.70
N PRO A 204 9.34 9.78 -19.91
CA PRO A 204 8.45 8.66 -20.19
C PRO A 204 9.11 7.33 -19.85
N SER A 205 8.37 6.45 -19.20
CA SER A 205 8.82 5.09 -18.89
C SER A 205 7.89 4.06 -19.50
N LYS A 206 8.46 2.97 -20.01
CA LYS A 206 7.74 1.79 -20.51
C LYS A 206 8.48 0.51 -20.17
N GLY A 207 7.73 -0.57 -20.04
CA GLY A 207 8.26 -1.92 -19.88
C GLY A 207 7.17 -2.96 -19.96
N GLU A 208 7.58 -4.22 -19.80
CA GLU A 208 6.68 -5.36 -19.72
C GLU A 208 7.15 -6.24 -18.57
N ASN A 209 6.22 -6.83 -17.84
CA ASN A 209 6.52 -7.76 -16.77
C ASN A 209 5.76 -9.07 -16.99
N THR A 210 6.49 -10.17 -17.10
CA THR A 210 5.90 -11.51 -17.16
C THR A 210 5.91 -12.10 -15.76
N PHE A 211 4.75 -12.58 -15.31
CA PHE A 211 4.62 -13.24 -14.03
C PHE A 211 4.03 -14.65 -14.15
N SER A 212 4.38 -15.49 -13.19
CA SER A 212 3.87 -16.85 -13.02
C SER A 212 2.38 -16.85 -12.68
N LYS A 213 1.68 -17.96 -12.94
CA LYS A 213 0.24 -18.07 -12.66
C LYS A 213 -0.06 -17.71 -11.18
N PRO A 214 -0.88 -16.68 -10.89
CA PRO A 214 -1.22 -16.29 -9.53
C PRO A 214 -2.03 -17.39 -8.81
N THR A 215 -1.83 -17.49 -7.51
CA THR A 215 -2.65 -18.31 -6.60
C THR A 215 -3.62 -17.48 -5.77
N GLN A 216 -3.47 -16.15 -5.79
CA GLN A 216 -4.37 -15.19 -5.16
C GLN A 216 -5.16 -14.39 -6.19
N SER A 217 -6.26 -13.78 -5.74
CA SER A 217 -7.08 -12.88 -6.57
C SER A 217 -6.54 -11.44 -6.63
N HIS A 218 -5.73 -11.05 -5.65
CA HIS A 218 -5.16 -9.72 -5.52
C HIS A 218 -3.65 -9.78 -5.28
N GLY A 219 -3.00 -8.66 -5.55
CA GLY A 219 -1.58 -8.48 -5.35
C GLY A 219 -1.19 -7.01 -5.39
N SER A 220 0.08 -6.77 -5.67
CA SER A 220 0.63 -5.42 -5.77
C SER A 220 1.73 -5.36 -6.82
N LEU A 221 1.84 -4.21 -7.46
CA LEU A 221 3.03 -3.83 -8.20
C LEU A 221 3.92 -3.01 -7.29
N VAL A 222 5.18 -3.40 -7.19
CA VAL A 222 6.19 -2.75 -6.35
C VAL A 222 7.27 -2.20 -7.26
N PHE A 223 7.31 -0.88 -7.40
CA PHE A 223 8.28 -0.13 -8.19
C PHE A 223 9.37 0.40 -7.26
N VAL A 224 10.62 0.00 -7.47
CA VAL A 224 11.74 0.38 -6.61
C VAL A 224 12.94 0.90 -7.37
N THR A 225 13.62 1.88 -6.79
CA THR A 225 14.98 2.26 -7.21
C THR A 225 15.99 1.84 -6.16
N TYR A 226 17.16 1.40 -6.63
CA TYR A 226 18.25 1.00 -5.77
C TYR A 226 19.33 2.08 -5.70
N SER A 227 19.95 2.18 -4.54
CA SER A 227 21.14 2.99 -4.31
C SER A 227 22.33 2.38 -5.04
N ALA A 228 22.95 3.15 -5.94
CA ALA A 228 24.20 2.73 -6.59
C ALA A 228 25.37 2.59 -5.60
N GLU A 229 25.24 3.15 -4.38
CA GLU A 229 26.28 3.12 -3.35
C GLU A 229 26.31 1.79 -2.59
N ASP A 230 25.14 1.25 -2.24
CA ASP A 230 25.03 0.10 -1.31
C ASP A 230 23.95 -0.92 -1.71
N GLY A 231 23.32 -0.76 -2.87
CA GLY A 231 22.31 -1.69 -3.40
C GLY A 231 20.99 -1.70 -2.62
N ARG A 232 20.80 -0.82 -1.64
CA ARG A 232 19.57 -0.74 -0.85
C ARG A 232 18.46 -0.02 -1.59
N ILE A 233 17.21 -0.34 -1.27
CA ILE A 233 16.05 0.38 -1.81
C ILE A 233 16.09 1.83 -1.32
N ASN A 234 16.05 2.78 -2.27
CA ASN A 234 16.03 4.22 -1.99
C ASN A 234 14.59 4.73 -1.83
N GLU A 235 13.70 4.30 -2.72
CA GLU A 235 12.31 4.71 -2.75
C GLU A 235 11.46 3.60 -3.36
N ALA A 236 10.17 3.60 -3.02
CA ALA A 236 9.21 2.66 -3.52
C ALA A 236 7.88 3.36 -3.86
N GLY A 237 7.33 3.05 -5.04
CA GLY A 237 5.93 3.25 -5.38
C GLY A 237 5.23 1.89 -5.36
N VAL A 238 4.10 1.78 -4.67
CA VAL A 238 3.38 0.52 -4.54
C VAL A 238 1.90 0.75 -4.79
N MET A 239 1.31 -0.07 -5.66
CA MET A 239 -0.11 0.00 -5.99
C MET A 239 -0.76 -1.37 -5.98
N ARG A 240 -2.03 -1.37 -5.57
CA ARG A 240 -2.91 -2.54 -5.57
C ARG A 240 -3.28 -2.95 -7.00
N ILE A 241 -3.33 -4.26 -7.26
CA ILE A 241 -3.81 -4.84 -8.52
C ILE A 241 -4.65 -6.10 -8.25
N ARG A 242 -5.43 -6.52 -9.25
CA ARG A 242 -6.18 -7.77 -9.26
C ARG A 242 -5.68 -8.69 -10.36
N PHE A 243 -5.74 -9.99 -10.13
CA PHE A 243 -5.37 -10.99 -11.13
C PHE A 243 -6.61 -11.52 -11.86
N ARG A 244 -6.45 -11.80 -13.16
CA ARG A 244 -7.47 -12.48 -13.97
C ARG A 244 -7.34 -14.00 -13.94
#